data_AF-A0A250I7N7-F1
#
_entry.id   AF-A0A250I7N7-F1
#
_cell.length_a   1.000
_cell.length_b   1.000
_cell.length_c   1.000
_cell.angle_alpha   90.00
_cell.angle_beta   90.00
_cell.angle_gamma   90.00
#
_symmetry.space_group_name_H-M   'P 1'
#
loop_
_entity.id
_entity.type
_entity.pdbx_description
1 polymer ?
#
loop_
_entity_poly.entity_id
_entity_poly.type
_entity_poly.pdbx_seq_one_letter_code
_entity_poly.pdbx_strand_id
1 'polypeptide(L)'
;MLSALSVLALLLAADKTPAPKDPPAPKDTSVQVTALAVDVDFVCRTRSTQSLVLTPKAHGQLQVPSDCPDAGAHWRLTVDCTQPDKCSGMLRTPQGAIARVLGTQKQLELRPFAQEHPPTLDFMALNITGQYPVTLKASEEHQRPVQLLLQHPAVTGVYTLSPAERIPVVFELQGKRLVLKAHVSWNDEDHVHLRLHDTEDVLLFEDTLRLEETRELDCKRLRGICQGTLKLFVRENQPLPYH
;
A
#
# COMPACT_ATOMS: atom_id res chain seq x y z
N MET A 1 15.98 69.94 -23.33
CA MET A 1 17.04 69.37 -24.19
C MET A 1 18.23 69.07 -23.30
N LEU A 2 18.72 67.82 -23.32
CA LEU A 2 20.00 67.26 -22.81
C LEU A 2 20.63 67.96 -21.58
N SER A 3 20.89 67.26 -20.48
CA SER A 3 22.11 66.42 -20.46
C SER A 3 22.05 65.34 -19.39
N ALA A 4 22.26 64.10 -19.86
CA ALA A 4 22.68 62.96 -19.07
C ALA A 4 24.18 63.07 -18.79
N LEU A 5 24.60 62.78 -17.55
CA LEU A 5 25.97 62.41 -17.20
C LEU A 5 25.97 61.92 -15.74
N SER A 6 25.96 60.61 -15.57
CA SER A 6 26.61 59.94 -14.43
C SER A 6 26.87 58.50 -14.84
N VAL A 7 28.00 58.34 -15.52
CA VAL A 7 28.69 57.06 -15.66
C VAL A 7 29.28 56.75 -14.29
N LEU A 8 28.80 55.71 -13.63
CA LEU A 8 29.57 55.03 -12.59
C LEU A 8 29.83 53.61 -13.07
N ALA A 9 31.03 53.44 -13.63
CA ALA A 9 31.59 52.14 -13.95
C ALA A 9 31.82 51.38 -12.65
N LEU A 10 31.09 50.29 -12.42
CA LEU A 10 31.44 49.31 -11.41
C LEU A 10 32.38 48.28 -12.02
N LEU A 11 33.51 48.14 -11.34
CA LEU A 11 34.63 47.27 -11.65
C LEU A 11 34.21 45.80 -11.78
N LEU A 12 34.82 45.14 -12.77
CA LEU A 12 34.90 43.69 -12.90
C LEU A 12 35.55 43.06 -11.66
N ALA A 13 34.92 42.00 -11.13
CA ALA A 13 35.62 40.92 -10.46
C ALA A 13 34.87 39.59 -10.69
N ALA A 14 35.41 38.84 -11.64
CA ALA A 14 35.42 37.40 -11.84
C ALA A 14 34.55 36.49 -10.92
N ASP A 15 33.73 35.68 -11.62
CA ASP A 15 33.54 34.24 -11.44
C ASP A 15 33.59 33.67 -10.02
N LYS A 16 32.41 33.54 -9.40
CA LYS A 16 31.95 32.30 -8.75
C LYS A 16 30.43 32.26 -8.78
N THR A 17 29.85 31.92 -9.93
CA THR A 17 28.47 31.43 -9.98
C THR A 17 28.45 30.13 -9.17
N PRO A 18 27.78 30.04 -8.01
CA PRO A 18 27.63 28.75 -7.35
C PRO A 18 26.77 27.90 -8.29
N ALA A 19 27.31 26.76 -8.71
CA ALA A 19 26.53 25.74 -9.39
C ALA A 19 25.23 25.51 -8.60
N PRO A 20 24.07 25.36 -9.27
CA PRO A 20 22.86 24.99 -8.57
C PRO A 20 23.17 23.69 -7.82
N LYS A 21 23.14 23.76 -6.49
CA LYS A 21 23.29 22.59 -5.63
C LYS A 21 22.29 21.57 -6.15
N ASP A 22 22.79 20.39 -6.50
CA ASP A 22 21.92 19.25 -6.76
C ASP A 22 20.82 19.22 -5.70
N PRO A 23 19.54 19.04 -6.07
CA PRO A 23 18.49 18.89 -5.08
C PRO A 23 18.95 17.80 -4.10
N PRO A 24 18.89 18.06 -2.77
CA PRO A 24 19.40 17.13 -1.79
C PRO A 24 18.79 15.76 -2.09
N ALA A 25 19.64 14.74 -2.21
CA ALA A 25 19.21 13.36 -2.32
C ALA A 25 18.13 13.13 -1.24
N PRO A 26 17.01 12.46 -1.56
CA PRO A 26 15.94 12.26 -0.60
C PRO A 26 16.57 11.63 0.64
N LYS A 27 16.51 12.36 1.76
CA LYS A 27 16.98 11.83 3.03
C LYS A 27 16.15 10.58 3.27
N ASP A 28 16.78 9.40 3.23
CA ASP A 28 16.23 8.17 3.78
C ASP A 28 16.06 8.42 5.30
N THR A 29 14.96 9.08 5.67
CA THR A 29 14.60 9.31 7.06
C THR A 29 14.04 8.00 7.59
N SER A 30 14.89 7.26 8.30
CA SER A 30 14.44 6.17 9.15
C SER A 30 13.74 6.73 10.38
N VAL A 31 12.64 6.11 10.79
CA VAL A 31 11.85 6.46 11.97
C VAL A 31 11.74 5.21 12.84
N GLN A 32 11.83 5.38 14.16
CA GLN A 32 11.46 4.32 15.10
C GLN A 32 9.96 4.34 15.30
N VAL A 33 9.33 3.18 15.12
CA VAL A 33 7.90 2.97 15.32
C VAL A 33 7.68 1.83 16.30
N THR A 34 6.57 1.85 17.03
CA THR A 34 6.18 0.75 17.91
C THR A 34 5.34 -0.25 17.14
N ALA A 35 5.86 -1.45 16.91
CA ALA A 35 5.09 -2.59 16.42
C ALA A 35 4.37 -3.30 17.57
N LEU A 36 3.16 -3.78 17.32
CA LEU A 36 2.31 -4.51 18.26
C LEU A 36 2.33 -6.00 17.91
N ALA A 37 2.64 -6.87 18.87
CA ALA A 37 2.31 -8.28 18.74
C ALA A 37 0.87 -8.51 19.18
N VAL A 38 0.08 -9.11 18.30
CA VAL A 38 -1.34 -9.37 18.50
C VAL A 38 -1.62 -10.84 18.25
N ASP A 39 -2.18 -11.51 19.24
CA ASP A 39 -2.71 -12.85 19.09
C ASP A 39 -4.20 -12.78 18.75
N VAL A 40 -4.59 -13.49 17.70
CA VAL A 40 -5.96 -13.63 17.24
C VAL A 40 -6.40 -15.06 17.51
N ASP A 41 -7.27 -15.21 18.50
CA ASP A 41 -7.87 -16.49 18.88
C ASP A 41 -9.17 -16.69 18.12
N PHE A 42 -9.26 -17.80 17.38
CA PHE A 42 -10.50 -18.31 16.78
C PHE A 42 -11.02 -19.45 17.66
N VAL A 43 -12.21 -19.28 18.24
CA VAL A 43 -12.86 -20.27 19.12
C VAL A 43 -13.99 -20.95 18.36
N CYS A 44 -13.62 -21.72 17.33
CA CYS A 44 -14.57 -22.45 16.49
C CYS A 44 -14.80 -23.85 17.07
N ARG A 45 -14.73 -24.89 16.24
CA ARG A 45 -14.79 -26.27 16.75
C ARG A 45 -13.57 -26.59 17.60
N THR A 46 -12.41 -26.10 17.19
CA THR A 46 -11.17 -26.10 17.95
C THR A 46 -10.67 -24.67 18.16
N ARG A 47 -9.94 -24.45 19.25
CA ARG A 47 -9.25 -23.17 19.44
C ARG A 47 -8.00 -23.15 18.57
N SER A 48 -7.87 -22.12 17.75
CA SER A 48 -6.66 -21.82 16.97
C SER A 48 -6.21 -20.40 17.26
N THR A 49 -4.91 -20.19 17.40
CA THR A 49 -4.33 -18.86 17.63
C THR A 49 -3.41 -18.49 16.49
N GLN A 50 -3.58 -17.28 15.95
CA GLN A 50 -2.69 -16.69 14.96
C GLN A 50 -2.01 -15.45 15.54
N SER A 51 -0.68 -15.50 15.67
CA SER A 51 0.13 -14.39 16.14
C SER A 51 0.57 -13.50 14.99
N LEU A 52 0.36 -12.20 15.13
CA LEU A 52 0.68 -11.17 14.15
C LEU A 52 1.60 -10.12 14.77
N VAL A 53 2.47 -9.52 13.95
CA VAL A 53 3.21 -8.32 14.31
C VAL A 53 2.74 -7.18 13.41
N LEU A 54 2.15 -6.14 14.01
CA LEU A 54 1.52 -5.02 13.32
C LEU A 54 2.32 -3.74 13.58
N THR A 55 2.88 -3.13 12.55
CA THR A 55 3.41 -1.77 12.64
C THR A 55 2.26 -0.74 12.56
N PRO A 56 2.48 0.53 12.94
CA PRO A 56 1.44 1.55 12.81
C PRO A 56 0.87 1.57 11.39
N LYS A 57 -0.46 1.60 11.26
CA LYS A 57 -1.20 1.59 9.99
C LYS A 57 -1.00 0.36 9.08
N ALA A 58 -0.27 -0.67 9.52
CA ALA A 58 -0.17 -1.93 8.79
C ALA A 58 -1.39 -2.82 9.03
N HIS A 59 -1.71 -3.64 8.03
CA HIS A 59 -2.75 -4.66 8.12
C HIS A 59 -2.10 -6.03 8.28
N GLY A 60 -2.44 -6.74 9.34
CA GLY A 60 -2.12 -8.16 9.48
C GLY A 60 -3.15 -8.98 8.72
N GLN A 61 -2.68 -9.89 7.88
CA GLN A 61 -3.57 -10.84 7.24
C GLN A 61 -3.98 -11.92 8.22
N LEU A 62 -5.28 -12.21 8.26
CA LEU A 62 -5.85 -13.29 9.01
C LEU A 62 -6.37 -14.37 8.06
N GLN A 63 -6.10 -15.61 8.44
CA GLN A 63 -6.65 -16.77 7.75
C GLN A 63 -7.64 -17.44 8.69
N VAL A 64 -8.92 -17.37 8.32
CA VAL A 64 -9.96 -18.04 9.10
C VAL A 64 -9.74 -19.56 9.02
N PRO A 65 -9.57 -20.24 10.17
CA PRO A 65 -9.34 -21.69 10.21
C PRO A 65 -10.42 -22.48 9.47
N SER A 66 -10.03 -23.65 8.94
CA SER A 66 -10.91 -24.49 8.11
C SER A 66 -12.11 -25.08 8.86
N ASP A 67 -12.07 -25.07 10.19
CA ASP A 67 -13.14 -25.55 11.07
C ASP A 67 -14.08 -24.43 11.58
N CYS A 68 -13.87 -23.20 11.11
CA CYS A 68 -14.76 -22.07 11.38
C CYS A 68 -15.84 -21.91 10.29
N PRO A 69 -16.99 -21.29 10.60
CA PRO A 69 -18.06 -21.03 9.63
C PRO A 69 -17.59 -20.27 8.37
N ASP A 70 -16.67 -19.32 8.54
CA ASP A 70 -16.13 -18.50 7.45
C ASP A 70 -14.76 -19.01 6.96
N ALA A 71 -14.54 -20.32 7.02
CA ALA A 71 -13.30 -20.98 6.60
C ALA A 71 -12.79 -20.45 5.24
N GLY A 72 -11.51 -20.10 5.20
CA GLY A 72 -10.87 -19.58 3.99
C GLY A 72 -11.17 -18.11 3.67
N ALA A 73 -11.97 -17.42 4.49
CA ALA A 73 -12.18 -15.98 4.32
C ALA A 73 -10.87 -15.20 4.53
N HIS A 74 -10.67 -14.20 3.67
CA HIS A 74 -9.49 -13.35 3.69
C HIS A 74 -9.78 -12.11 4.52
N TRP A 75 -9.42 -12.17 5.80
CA TRP A 75 -9.63 -11.06 6.73
C TRP A 75 -8.34 -10.29 6.94
N ARG A 76 -8.47 -9.01 7.28
CA ARG A 76 -7.34 -8.13 7.57
C ARG A 76 -7.60 -7.34 8.84
N LEU A 77 -6.64 -7.34 9.75
CA LEU A 77 -6.68 -6.65 11.02
C LEU A 77 -5.76 -5.44 11.03
N THR A 78 -6.27 -4.29 11.43
CA THR A 78 -5.46 -3.14 11.86
C THR A 78 -5.71 -2.87 13.33
N VAL A 79 -4.64 -2.47 14.02
CA VAL A 79 -4.70 -1.97 15.38
C VAL A 79 -3.69 -0.84 15.50
N ASP A 80 -4.15 0.29 16.03
CA ASP A 80 -3.35 1.45 16.39
C ASP A 80 -3.54 1.74 17.88
N CYS A 81 -2.43 1.74 18.63
CA CYS A 81 -2.37 2.02 20.07
C CYS A 81 -1.53 3.26 20.38
N THR A 82 -1.42 4.21 19.45
CA THR A 82 -0.70 5.49 19.65
C THR A 82 -1.29 6.32 20.80
N GLN A 83 -2.57 6.13 21.12
CA GLN A 83 -3.18 6.72 22.32
C GLN A 83 -2.82 5.86 23.56
N PRO A 84 -2.29 6.47 24.64
CA PRO A 84 -1.73 5.74 25.78
C PRO A 84 -2.64 4.66 26.39
N ASP A 85 -3.94 4.95 26.47
CA ASP A 85 -4.91 4.07 27.13
C ASP A 85 -5.94 3.47 26.18
N LYS A 86 -5.76 3.66 24.87
CA LYS A 86 -6.76 3.29 23.88
C LYS A 86 -6.13 2.77 22.61
N CYS A 87 -6.55 1.56 22.26
CA CYS A 87 -6.30 0.97 20.97
C CYS A 87 -7.56 1.03 20.13
N SER A 88 -7.39 1.30 18.84
CA SER A 88 -8.49 1.31 17.88
C SER A 88 -8.02 0.77 16.53
N GLY A 89 -8.93 0.19 15.78
CA GLY A 89 -8.64 -0.31 14.46
C GLY A 89 -9.85 -0.94 13.82
N MET A 90 -9.61 -1.80 12.82
CA MET A 90 -10.67 -2.40 12.03
C MET A 90 -10.31 -3.81 11.61
N LEU A 91 -11.36 -4.62 11.46
CA LEU A 91 -11.30 -5.87 10.74
C LEU A 91 -12.03 -5.71 9.41
N ARG A 92 -11.37 -6.11 8.32
CA ARG A 92 -11.84 -5.89 6.94
C ARG A 92 -11.83 -7.19 6.14
N THR A 93 -12.74 -7.24 5.18
CA THR A 93 -12.79 -8.18 4.05
C THR A 93 -12.46 -7.41 2.76
N PRO A 94 -12.30 -8.09 1.60
CA PRO A 94 -12.21 -7.40 0.32
C PRO A 94 -13.39 -6.47 0.03
N GLN A 95 -14.57 -6.79 0.57
CA GLN A 95 -15.80 -6.02 0.35
C GLN A 95 -15.92 -4.79 1.26
N GLY A 96 -15.10 -4.70 2.31
CA GLY A 96 -15.10 -3.56 3.24
C GLY A 96 -14.88 -3.95 4.69
N ALA A 97 -14.97 -2.94 5.56
CA ALA A 97 -14.84 -3.14 7.00
C ALA A 97 -16.07 -3.87 7.56
N ILE A 98 -15.82 -4.92 8.35
CA ILE A 98 -16.88 -5.78 8.93
C ILE A 98 -16.99 -5.63 10.44
N ALA A 99 -15.92 -5.21 11.11
CA ALA A 99 -15.94 -4.88 12.53
C ALA A 99 -14.98 -3.75 12.87
N ARG A 100 -15.33 -3.00 13.91
CA ARG A 100 -14.43 -2.08 14.60
C ARG A 100 -13.69 -2.82 15.69
N VAL A 101 -12.40 -2.53 15.85
CA VAL A 101 -11.57 -3.01 16.95
C VAL A 101 -11.40 -1.86 17.94
N LEU A 102 -11.71 -2.07 19.21
CA LEU A 102 -11.56 -1.07 20.26
C LEU A 102 -11.08 -1.74 21.53
N GLY A 103 -10.21 -1.09 22.31
CA GLY A 103 -9.86 -1.63 23.62
C GLY A 103 -8.66 -0.94 24.23
N THR A 104 -7.98 -1.68 25.10
CA THR A 104 -6.75 -1.25 25.78
C THR A 104 -5.54 -1.92 25.15
N GLN A 105 -4.34 -1.55 25.61
CA GLN A 105 -3.08 -2.18 25.17
C GLN A 105 -2.89 -3.64 25.62
N LYS A 106 -3.92 -4.27 26.20
CA LYS A 106 -3.91 -5.69 26.62
C LYS A 106 -5.00 -6.49 25.94
N GLN A 107 -6.22 -5.96 25.96
CA GLN A 107 -7.40 -6.65 25.47
C GLN A 107 -8.16 -5.76 24.48
N LEU A 108 -8.49 -6.33 23.34
CA LEU A 108 -9.24 -5.69 22.27
C LEU A 108 -10.60 -6.37 22.11
N GLU A 109 -11.63 -5.56 21.94
CA GLU A 109 -12.99 -5.96 21.62
C GLU A 109 -13.25 -5.78 20.13
N LEU A 110 -13.94 -6.75 19.54
CA LEU A 110 -14.50 -6.67 18.20
C LEU A 110 -15.96 -6.24 18.28
N ARG A 111 -16.32 -5.22 17.52
CA ARG A 111 -17.69 -4.73 17.40
C ARG A 111 -18.11 -4.75 15.93
N PRO A 112 -18.91 -5.75 15.51
CA PRO A 112 -19.43 -5.80 14.15
C PRO A 112 -20.16 -4.51 13.76
N PHE A 113 -20.07 -4.12 12.47
CA PHE A 113 -20.74 -2.91 11.98
C PHE A 113 -22.23 -3.11 11.66
N ALA A 114 -22.59 -4.32 11.24
CA ALA A 114 -23.95 -4.70 10.89
C ALA A 114 -24.48 -5.75 11.86
N GLN A 115 -25.80 -5.86 12.01
CA GLN A 115 -26.42 -6.93 12.81
C GLN A 115 -26.21 -8.30 12.15
N GLU A 116 -26.24 -8.35 10.82
CA GLU A 116 -25.81 -9.51 10.05
C GLU A 116 -24.32 -9.35 9.75
N HIS A 117 -23.51 -10.26 10.28
CA HIS A 117 -22.07 -10.24 10.10
C HIS A 117 -21.52 -11.68 10.04
N PRO A 118 -20.28 -11.89 9.57
CA PRO A 118 -19.67 -13.21 9.54
C PRO A 118 -19.72 -13.89 10.93
N PRO A 119 -20.25 -15.12 11.05
CA PRO A 119 -20.42 -15.79 12.35
C PRO A 119 -19.12 -16.00 13.11
N THR A 120 -17.99 -16.13 12.41
CA THR A 120 -16.67 -16.32 13.05
C THR A 120 -16.27 -15.09 13.89
N LEU A 121 -16.82 -13.91 13.63
CA LEU A 121 -16.56 -12.70 14.44
C LEU A 121 -16.98 -12.87 15.91
N ASP A 122 -18.10 -13.56 16.17
CA ASP A 122 -18.64 -13.74 17.52
C ASP A 122 -17.73 -14.58 18.41
N PHE A 123 -16.90 -15.41 17.78
CA PHE A 123 -16.02 -16.36 18.45
C PHE A 123 -14.55 -16.00 18.29
N MET A 124 -14.27 -14.74 17.96
CA MET A 124 -12.91 -14.24 17.81
C MET A 124 -12.51 -13.37 19.00
N ALA A 125 -11.31 -13.60 19.54
CA ALA A 125 -10.72 -12.76 20.58
C ALA A 125 -9.37 -12.20 20.11
N LEU A 126 -9.08 -10.97 20.53
CA LEU A 126 -7.89 -10.23 20.13
C LEU A 126 -7.13 -9.77 21.38
N ASN A 127 -5.87 -10.20 21.51
CA ASN A 127 -5.02 -9.87 22.65
C ASN A 127 -3.71 -9.24 22.17
N ILE A 128 -3.32 -8.13 22.77
CA ILE A 128 -1.98 -7.56 22.54
C ILE A 128 -1.03 -8.26 23.51
N THR A 129 -0.06 -8.98 22.96
CA THR A 129 0.88 -9.81 23.72
C THR A 129 2.27 -9.18 23.85
N GLY A 130 2.57 -8.15 23.06
CA GLY A 130 3.84 -7.45 23.13
C GLY A 130 3.85 -6.15 22.35
N GLN A 131 4.86 -5.32 22.63
CA GLN A 131 5.18 -4.11 21.88
C GLN A 131 6.68 -4.02 21.67
N TYR A 132 7.12 -3.76 20.45
CA TYR A 132 8.54 -3.76 20.08
C TYR A 132 8.87 -2.51 19.26
N PRO A 133 9.96 -1.78 19.59
CA PRO A 133 10.46 -0.74 18.72
C PRO A 133 11.06 -1.37 17.45
N VAL A 134 10.66 -0.89 16.29
CA VAL A 134 11.17 -1.29 14.98
C VAL A 134 11.62 -0.04 14.23
N THR A 135 12.79 -0.10 13.58
CA THR A 135 13.26 0.97 12.71
C THR A 135 12.78 0.70 11.29
N LEU A 136 11.98 1.61 10.74
CA LEU A 136 11.47 1.54 9.37
C LEU A 136 11.88 2.80 8.60
N LYS A 137 11.86 2.77 7.27
CA LYS A 137 11.88 4.01 6.51
C LYS A 137 10.54 4.75 6.74
N ALA A 138 10.57 6.08 6.88
CA ALA A 138 9.36 6.88 7.08
C ALA A 138 8.28 6.61 6.02
N SER A 139 8.70 6.31 4.80
CA SER A 139 7.80 5.92 3.72
C SER A 139 7.13 4.56 3.97
N GLU A 140 7.82 3.57 4.54
CA GLU A 140 7.31 2.23 4.81
C GLU A 140 6.29 2.20 5.96
N GLU A 141 6.41 3.11 6.94
CA GLU A 141 5.49 3.23 8.09
C GLU A 141 4.01 3.38 7.69
N HIS A 142 3.73 3.94 6.51
CA HIS A 142 2.36 4.27 6.11
C HIS A 142 1.80 3.39 4.99
N GLN A 143 2.48 2.27 4.69
CA GLN A 143 2.29 1.60 3.42
C GLN A 143 1.66 0.23 3.52
N ARG A 144 0.41 0.15 3.08
CA ARG A 144 -0.29 -1.11 2.86
C ARG A 144 0.12 -1.63 1.48
N PRO A 145 0.72 -2.83 1.36
CA PRO A 145 1.08 -3.36 0.05
C PRO A 145 -0.17 -3.64 -0.76
N VAL A 146 -0.10 -3.38 -2.07
CA VAL A 146 -1.18 -3.63 -3.01
C VAL A 146 -0.69 -4.52 -4.13
N GLN A 147 -1.63 -5.10 -4.88
CA GLN A 147 -1.33 -5.81 -6.12
C GLN A 147 -1.83 -4.99 -7.29
N LEU A 148 -0.95 -4.75 -8.25
CA LEU A 148 -1.33 -4.34 -9.60
C LEU A 148 -1.66 -5.58 -10.41
N LEU A 149 -2.82 -5.58 -11.04
CA LEU A 149 -3.22 -6.61 -12.00
C LEU A 149 -3.22 -6.00 -13.38
N LEU A 150 -2.55 -6.69 -14.30
CA LEU A 150 -2.56 -6.40 -15.73
C LEU A 150 -3.23 -7.57 -16.43
N GLN A 151 -4.42 -7.33 -16.97
CA GLN A 151 -5.29 -8.37 -17.53
C GLN A 151 -5.42 -8.21 -19.04
N HIS A 152 -4.94 -9.23 -19.74
CA HIS A 152 -5.21 -9.49 -21.15
C HIS A 152 -6.06 -10.78 -21.25
N PRO A 153 -6.91 -10.97 -22.27
CA PRO A 153 -7.73 -12.18 -22.40
C PRO A 153 -6.96 -13.51 -22.30
N ALA A 154 -5.68 -13.49 -22.69
CA ALA A 154 -4.81 -14.68 -22.67
C ALA A 154 -3.98 -14.83 -21.38
N VAL A 155 -3.77 -13.77 -20.59
CA VAL A 155 -2.87 -13.80 -19.44
C VAL A 155 -3.20 -12.69 -18.44
N THR A 156 -3.10 -13.01 -17.15
CA THR A 156 -3.16 -12.03 -16.07
C THR A 156 -1.83 -11.99 -15.33
N GLY A 157 -1.18 -10.83 -15.33
CA GLY A 157 -0.02 -10.58 -14.48
C GLY A 157 -0.46 -9.99 -13.16
N VAL A 158 0.09 -10.49 -12.06
CA VAL A 158 -0.18 -10.00 -10.70
C VAL A 158 1.14 -9.57 -10.08
N TYR A 159 1.24 -8.31 -9.67
CA TYR A 159 2.50 -7.73 -9.18
C TYR A 159 2.27 -7.04 -7.85
N THR A 160 3.01 -7.46 -6.82
CA THR A 160 3.00 -6.78 -5.53
C THR A 160 3.72 -5.45 -5.66
N LEU A 161 3.02 -4.37 -5.32
CA LEU A 161 3.55 -3.02 -5.29
C LEU A 161 3.71 -2.56 -3.84
N SER A 162 4.92 -2.11 -3.52
CA SER A 162 5.24 -1.37 -2.30
C SER A 162 5.12 0.13 -2.60
N PRO A 163 4.28 0.89 -1.87
CA PRO A 163 4.00 2.29 -2.19
C PRO A 163 5.17 3.31 -2.08
N ALA A 164 6.38 2.86 -1.76
CA ALA A 164 7.59 3.68 -1.59
C ALA A 164 8.59 3.48 -2.72
N GLU A 165 8.38 2.43 -3.52
CA GLU A 165 9.38 1.95 -4.45
C GLU A 165 8.85 2.02 -5.88
N ARG A 166 9.73 2.38 -6.81
CA ARG A 166 9.48 2.13 -8.22
C ARG A 166 9.79 0.67 -8.50
N ILE A 167 8.74 -0.14 -8.57
CA ILE A 167 8.88 -1.58 -8.77
C ILE A 167 8.87 -1.89 -10.27
N PRO A 168 9.89 -2.60 -10.80
CA PRO A 168 9.85 -3.09 -12.15
C PRO A 168 8.79 -4.19 -12.27
N VAL A 169 7.77 -3.94 -13.08
CA VAL A 169 6.69 -4.87 -13.42
C VAL A 169 6.98 -5.43 -14.81
N VAL A 170 7.08 -6.76 -14.90
CA VAL A 170 7.44 -7.47 -16.13
C VAL A 170 6.25 -8.27 -16.60
N PHE A 171 5.57 -7.78 -17.64
CA PHE A 171 4.43 -8.43 -18.25
C PHE A 171 4.81 -9.09 -19.57
N GLU A 172 4.61 -10.40 -19.67
CA GLU A 172 4.93 -11.18 -20.87
C GLU A 172 3.67 -11.66 -21.58
N LEU A 173 3.62 -11.47 -22.89
CA LEU A 173 2.52 -11.89 -23.75
C LEU A 173 3.06 -12.31 -25.11
N GLN A 174 2.76 -13.54 -25.54
CA GLN A 174 3.14 -14.06 -26.87
C GLN A 174 4.64 -13.89 -27.19
N GLY A 175 5.52 -14.09 -26.19
CA GLY A 175 6.97 -13.94 -26.34
C GLY A 175 7.47 -12.48 -26.37
N LYS A 176 6.57 -11.49 -26.26
CA LYS A 176 6.94 -10.08 -26.06
C LYS A 176 6.92 -9.75 -24.57
N ARG A 177 7.87 -8.91 -24.15
CA ARG A 177 8.01 -8.46 -22.77
C ARG A 177 7.80 -6.95 -22.68
N LEU A 178 6.87 -6.54 -21.83
CA LEU A 178 6.65 -5.16 -21.41
C LEU A 178 7.25 -4.98 -20.02
N VAL A 179 8.13 -4.00 -19.88
CA VAL A 179 8.68 -3.62 -18.57
C VAL A 179 8.12 -2.26 -18.21
N LEU A 180 7.38 -2.21 -17.11
CA LEU A 180 6.82 -0.99 -16.55
C LEU A 180 7.53 -0.65 -15.24
N LYS A 181 7.77 0.63 -15.00
CA LYS A 181 8.14 1.14 -13.68
C LYS A 181 6.86 1.59 -12.98
N ALA A 182 6.38 0.77 -12.06
CA ALA A 182 5.16 1.04 -11.31
C ALA A 182 5.49 1.77 -10.01
N HIS A 183 4.73 2.82 -9.72
CA HIS A 183 4.77 3.53 -8.45
C HIS A 183 3.34 3.68 -7.95
N VAL A 184 3.11 3.34 -6.70
CA VAL A 184 1.80 3.47 -6.07
C VAL A 184 1.92 4.28 -4.79
N SER A 185 0.90 5.01 -4.41
CA SER A 185 0.84 5.68 -3.11
C SER A 185 -0.61 5.73 -2.66
N TRP A 186 -0.87 5.50 -1.37
CA TRP A 186 -2.23 5.63 -0.85
C TRP A 186 -2.64 7.10 -0.80
N ASN A 187 -3.84 7.38 -1.30
CA ASN A 187 -4.47 8.68 -1.13
C ASN A 187 -5.32 8.70 0.15
N ASP A 188 -6.07 7.62 0.38
CA ASP A 188 -6.92 7.43 1.54
C ASP A 188 -7.15 5.93 1.82
N GLU A 189 -8.25 5.56 2.49
CA GLU A 189 -8.51 4.18 2.90
C GLU A 189 -8.81 3.21 1.75
N ASP A 190 -9.39 3.67 0.65
CA ASP A 190 -9.84 2.85 -0.48
C ASP A 190 -9.37 3.36 -1.84
N HIS A 191 -8.62 4.48 -1.87
CA HIS A 191 -8.03 5.02 -3.09
C HIS A 191 -6.51 4.99 -3.08
N VAL A 192 -5.96 4.57 -4.22
CA VAL A 192 -4.53 4.54 -4.52
C VAL A 192 -4.24 5.42 -5.72
N HIS A 193 -3.21 6.24 -5.62
CA HIS A 193 -2.65 6.94 -6.76
C HIS A 193 -1.60 6.04 -7.42
N LEU A 194 -1.85 5.65 -8.67
CA LEU A 194 -1.00 4.75 -9.45
C LEU A 194 -0.34 5.53 -10.60
N ARG A 195 0.97 5.37 -10.73
CA ARG A 195 1.76 5.88 -11.86
C ARG A 195 2.51 4.73 -12.53
N LEU A 196 2.36 4.58 -13.83
CA LEU A 196 3.10 3.61 -14.65
C LEU A 196 3.93 4.35 -15.68
N HIS A 197 5.24 4.08 -15.68
CA HIS A 197 6.15 4.58 -16.70
C HIS A 197 6.74 3.42 -17.50
N ASP A 198 7.22 3.68 -18.70
CA ASP A 198 8.03 2.72 -19.44
C ASP A 198 9.51 2.74 -18.98
N THR A 199 10.37 1.99 -19.67
CA THR A 199 11.80 1.94 -19.37
C THR A 199 12.53 3.25 -19.61
N GLU A 200 12.00 4.10 -20.49
CA GLU A 200 12.51 5.44 -20.83
C GLU A 200 11.93 6.54 -19.92
N ASP A 201 11.22 6.14 -18.84
CA ASP A 201 10.53 7.04 -17.90
C ASP A 201 9.42 7.88 -18.57
N VAL A 202 8.88 7.43 -19.70
CA VAL A 202 7.69 8.04 -20.31
C VAL A 202 6.45 7.62 -19.53
N LEU A 203 5.63 8.58 -19.12
CA LEU A 203 4.39 8.33 -18.39
C LEU A 203 3.34 7.68 -19.29
N LEU A 204 2.95 6.45 -18.95
CA LEU A 204 1.94 5.67 -19.66
C LEU A 204 0.57 5.76 -18.98
N PHE A 205 0.55 5.87 -17.66
CA PHE A 205 -0.65 5.92 -16.84
C PHE A 205 -0.43 6.75 -15.57
N GLU A 206 -1.39 7.60 -15.23
CA GLU A 206 -1.47 8.29 -13.95
C GLU A 206 -2.94 8.51 -13.61
N ASP A 207 -3.40 7.92 -12.51
CA ASP A 207 -4.77 8.13 -12.01
C ASP A 207 -4.86 7.78 -10.51
N THR A 208 -5.90 8.28 -9.86
CA THR A 208 -6.32 7.85 -8.53
C THR A 208 -7.45 6.85 -8.69
N LEU A 209 -7.20 5.61 -8.29
CA LEU A 209 -8.08 4.47 -8.46
C LEU A 209 -8.68 4.07 -7.13
N ARG A 210 -10.00 3.84 -7.11
CA ARG A 210 -10.59 3.03 -6.04
C ARG A 210 -10.10 1.59 -6.18
N LEU A 211 -9.90 0.89 -5.07
CA LEU A 211 -9.53 -0.53 -5.13
C LEU A 211 -10.52 -1.34 -5.97
N GLU A 212 -10.00 -2.28 -6.75
CA GLU A 212 -10.70 -3.14 -7.72
C GLU A 212 -11.36 -2.37 -8.88
N GLU A 213 -11.23 -1.05 -8.93
CA GLU A 213 -11.70 -0.24 -10.05
C GLU A 213 -10.88 -0.55 -11.30
N THR A 214 -11.58 -0.99 -12.35
CA THR A 214 -10.94 -1.33 -13.62
C THR A 214 -10.75 -0.08 -14.48
N ARG A 215 -9.54 0.05 -15.02
CA ARG A 215 -9.17 1.00 -16.07
C ARG A 215 -8.63 0.26 -17.28
N GLU A 216 -8.68 0.93 -18.41
CA GLU A 216 -8.17 0.38 -19.67
C GLU A 216 -6.95 1.17 -20.13
N LEU A 217 -5.90 0.43 -20.51
CA LEU A 217 -4.73 0.95 -21.20
C LEU A 217 -4.79 0.56 -22.67
N ASP A 218 -4.71 1.54 -23.55
CA ASP A 218 -4.55 1.28 -24.99
C ASP A 218 -3.20 0.60 -25.24
N CYS A 219 -3.23 -0.62 -25.77
CA CYS A 219 -2.04 -1.40 -26.09
C CYS A 219 -1.11 -0.68 -27.08
N LYS A 220 -1.62 0.27 -27.90
CA LYS A 220 -0.79 1.10 -28.79
C LYS A 220 0.22 1.94 -28.01
N ARG A 221 -0.16 2.42 -26.82
CA ARG A 221 0.73 3.18 -25.92
C ARG A 221 1.77 2.27 -25.25
N LEU A 222 1.52 0.96 -25.19
CA LEU A 222 2.37 -0.05 -24.56
C LEU A 222 3.33 -0.71 -25.58
N ARG A 223 3.86 0.08 -26.53
CA ARG A 223 4.75 -0.39 -27.61
C ARG A 223 4.17 -1.56 -28.43
N GLY A 224 2.84 -1.68 -28.49
CA GLY A 224 2.17 -2.72 -29.27
C GLY A 224 2.41 -4.14 -28.76
N ILE A 225 2.55 -4.33 -27.43
CA ILE A 225 2.64 -5.67 -26.84
C ILE A 225 1.38 -6.51 -27.10
N CYS A 226 0.21 -5.86 -27.18
CA CYS A 226 -1.09 -6.45 -27.47
C CYS A 226 -1.84 -5.66 -28.55
N GLN A 227 -2.97 -6.22 -29.02
CA GLN A 227 -3.98 -5.49 -29.78
C GLN A 227 -5.18 -5.16 -28.87
N GLY A 228 -5.79 -3.99 -29.06
CA GLY A 228 -6.94 -3.56 -28.26
C GLY A 228 -6.53 -2.90 -26.94
N THR A 229 -7.14 -3.33 -25.84
CA THR A 229 -6.92 -2.75 -24.51
C THR A 229 -6.42 -3.81 -23.52
N LEU A 230 -5.53 -3.37 -22.64
CA LEU A 230 -5.11 -4.09 -21.45
C LEU A 230 -5.91 -3.53 -20.26
N LYS A 231 -6.60 -4.39 -19.52
CA LYS A 231 -7.26 -3.97 -18.29
C LYS A 231 -6.24 -3.87 -17.17
N LEU A 232 -6.36 -2.84 -16.35
CA LEU A 232 -5.58 -2.71 -15.13
C LEU A 232 -6.50 -2.38 -13.96
N PHE A 233 -6.11 -2.84 -12.79
CA PHE A 233 -6.66 -2.36 -11.53
C PHE A 233 -5.67 -2.66 -10.43
N VAL A 234 -5.87 -1.97 -9.30
CA VAL A 234 -5.13 -2.24 -8.09
C VAL A 234 -6.09 -2.86 -7.09
N ARG A 235 -5.65 -3.90 -6.40
CA ARG A 235 -6.37 -4.50 -5.28
C ARG A 235 -5.45 -4.60 -4.07
N GLU A 236 -5.99 -4.81 -2.89
CA GLU A 236 -5.16 -5.13 -1.73
C GLU A 236 -4.38 -6.42 -1.96
N ASN A 237 -3.13 -6.50 -1.47
CA ASN A 237 -2.30 -7.67 -1.64
C ASN A 237 -3.00 -8.93 -1.08
N GLN A 238 -3.23 -9.92 -1.93
CA GLN A 238 -3.76 -11.24 -1.56
C GLN A 238 -2.63 -12.26 -1.70
N PRO A 239 -2.41 -13.17 -0.74
CA PRO A 239 -1.43 -14.23 -0.92
C PRO A 239 -1.85 -15.05 -2.13
N LEU A 240 -0.87 -15.37 -2.99
CA LEU A 240 -1.13 -16.23 -4.13
C LEU A 240 -1.65 -17.58 -3.59
N PRO A 241 -2.70 -18.17 -4.21
CA PRO A 241 -3.12 -19.51 -3.83
C PRO A 241 -1.91 -20.44 -3.97
N TYR A 242 -1.56 -21.15 -2.90
CA TYR A 242 -0.59 -22.23 -2.96
C TYR A 242 -1.17 -23.30 -3.92
N HIS A 243 -0.50 -23.51 -5.04
CA HIS A 243 -0.78 -24.59 -5.98
C HIS A 243 0.13 -25.78 -5.71
#